data_AF-A0A2V7V695-F1
#
_entry.id   AF-A0A2V7V695-F1
#
_cell.length_a   1.000
_cell.length_b   1.000
_cell.length_c   1.000
_cell.angle_alpha   90.00
_cell.angle_beta   90.00
_cell.angle_gamma   90.00
#
_symmetry.space_group_name_H-M   'P 1'
#
loop_
_entity.id
_entity.type
_entity.pdbx_description
1 polymer ?
#
loop_
_entity_poly.entity_id
_entity_poly.type
_entity_poly.pdbx_seq_one_letter_code
_entity_poly.pdbx_strand_id
1 'polypeptide(L)' 'MRESIVQISKLENDADALYFSVIAELFRAGDTKKPLEIMKWKEIYQGLEDACDECKDFTHALGNVIVKSA' A
#
# COMPACT_ATOMS: atom_id res chain seq x y z
N MET A 1 -20.29 6.82 5.36
CA MET A 1 -19.11 6.62 6.24
C MET A 1 -18.67 5.17 6.28
N ARG A 2 -19.53 4.20 6.66
CA ARG A 2 -19.18 2.77 6.62
C ARG A 2 -18.78 2.28 5.21
N GLU A 3 -19.50 2.72 4.18
CA GLU A 3 -19.16 2.44 2.78
C GLU A 3 -17.79 3.01 2.38
N SER A 4 -17.45 4.21 2.84
CA SER A 4 -16.15 4.84 2.58
C SER A 4 -15.00 4.06 3.22
N ILE A 5 -15.18 3.56 4.45
CA ILE A 5 -14.21 2.70 5.13
C ILE A 5 -13.99 1.41 4.33
N VAL A 6 -15.08 0.75 3.89
CA VAL A 6 -14.98 -0.47 3.06
C VAL A 6 -14.27 -0.19 1.74
N GLN A 7 -14.55 0.95 1.10
CA GLN A 7 -13.90 1.33 -0.15
C GLN A 7 -12.39 1.59 0.03
N ILE A 8 -11.99 2.25 1.13
CA ILE A 8 -10.58 2.48 1.45
C ILE A 8 -9.86 1.16 1.73
N SER A 9 -10.44 0.27 2.54
CA SER A 9 -9.87 -1.06 2.77
C SER A 9 -9.73 -1.85 1.46
N LYS A 10 -10.67 -1.73 0.51
CA LYS A 10 -10.53 -2.38 -0.79
C LYS A 10 -9.35 -1.82 -1.59
N LEU A 11 -9.24 -0.48 -1.66
CA LEU A 11 -8.16 0.19 -2.40
C LEU A 11 -6.78 -0.15 -1.81
N GLU A 12 -6.67 -0.26 -0.49
CA GLU A 12 -5.42 -0.68 0.15
C GLU A 12 -5.07 -2.13 -0.19
N ASN A 13 -6.00 -3.09 -0.09
CA ASN A 13 -5.72 -4.47 -0.53
C ASN A 13 -5.26 -4.55 -2.00
N ASP A 14 -5.84 -3.72 -2.87
CA ASP A 14 -5.43 -3.64 -4.28
C ASP A 14 -4.02 -3.02 -4.41
N ALA A 15 -3.66 -2.06 -3.56
CA ALA A 15 -2.34 -1.44 -3.49
C ALA A 15 -1.27 -2.42 -3.00
N ASP A 16 -1.52 -3.13 -1.89
CA ASP A 16 -0.64 -4.16 -1.35
C ASP A 16 -0.33 -5.23 -2.41
N ALA A 17 -1.37 -5.74 -3.07
CA ALA A 17 -1.23 -6.74 -4.12
C ALA A 17 -0.36 -6.22 -5.29
N LEU A 18 -0.56 -4.95 -5.66
CA LEU A 18 0.26 -4.31 -6.69
C LEU A 18 1.71 -4.16 -6.21
N TYR A 19 1.94 -3.64 -5.00
CA TYR A 19 3.27 -3.49 -4.39
C TYR A 19 4.05 -4.81 -4.41
N PHE A 20 3.45 -5.90 -3.92
CA PHE A 20 4.07 -7.22 -3.95
C PHE A 20 4.42 -7.66 -5.38
N SER A 21 3.52 -7.43 -6.33
CA SER A 21 3.75 -7.82 -7.73
C SER A 21 4.92 -7.05 -8.36
N VAL A 22 4.99 -5.73 -8.13
CA VAL A 22 6.04 -4.88 -8.73
C VAL A 22 7.39 -5.09 -8.05
N ILE A 23 7.42 -5.35 -6.74
CA ILE A 23 8.67 -5.69 -6.04
C ILE A 23 9.20 -7.05 -6.52
N ALA A 24 8.33 -8.05 -6.69
CA ALA A 24 8.74 -9.34 -7.23
C ALA A 24 9.29 -9.22 -8.66
N GLU A 25 8.68 -8.36 -9.48
CA GLU A 25 9.18 -8.08 -10.82
C GLU A 25 10.52 -7.35 -10.79
N LEU A 26 10.67 -6.35 -9.91
CA LEU A 26 11.86 -5.52 -9.78
C LEU A 26 13.12 -6.33 -9.46
N PHE A 27 12.98 -7.44 -8.72
CA PHE A 27 14.06 -8.35 -8.34
C PHE A 27 14.11 -9.64 -9.16
N ARG A 28 13.35 -9.74 -10.25
CA ARG A 28 13.30 -10.95 -11.09
C ARG A 28 14.67 -11.26 -11.69
N ALA A 29 15.11 -12.51 -11.56
CA ALA A 29 16.37 -12.98 -12.14
C ALA A 29 16.36 -12.86 -13.67
N GLY A 30 17.47 -12.38 -14.25
CA GLY A 30 17.61 -12.17 -15.69
C GLY A 30 17.32 -10.74 -16.16
N ASP A 31 16.83 -9.87 -15.28
CA ASP A 31 16.69 -8.46 -15.56
C ASP A 31 18.05 -7.74 -15.50
N THR A 32 18.31 -6.81 -16.43
CA THR A 32 19.62 -6.15 -16.58
C THR A 32 19.71 -4.81 -15.84
N LYS A 33 18.72 -4.53 -14.98
CA LYS A 33 18.65 -3.29 -14.20
C LYS A 33 19.87 -3.17 -13.29
N LYS A 34 20.49 -1.99 -13.30
CA LYS A 34 21.61 -1.68 -12.40
C LYS A 34 21.10 -1.63 -10.95
N PRO A 35 21.91 -2.05 -9.95
CA PRO A 35 21.51 -2.03 -8.55
C PRO A 35 20.97 -0.68 -8.06
N LEU A 36 21.56 0.44 -8.52
CA LEU A 36 21.09 1.78 -8.17
C LEU A 36 19.67 2.07 -8.68
N GLU A 37 19.31 1.57 -9.86
CA GLU A 37 17.97 1.74 -10.42
C GLU A 37 16.95 0.88 -9.68
N ILE A 38 17.34 -0.35 -9.29
CA ILE A 38 16.53 -1.22 -8.42
C ILE A 38 16.24 -0.50 -7.10
N MET A 39 17.26 0.07 -6.45
CA MET A 39 17.07 0.79 -5.18
C MET A 39 16.14 1.99 -5.33
N LYS A 40 16.29 2.81 -6.37
CA LYS A 40 15.40 3.97 -6.61
C LYS A 40 13.94 3.54 -6.75
N TRP A 41 13.67 2.54 -7.58
CA TRP A 41 12.30 2.08 -7.80
C TRP A 41 11.70 1.42 -6.56
N LYS A 42 12.51 0.65 -5.81
CA LYS A 42 12.07 0.10 -4.51
C LYS A 42 11.60 1.21 -3.58
N GLU A 43 12.38 2.28 -3.40
CA GLU A 43 12.02 3.36 -2.48
C GLU A 43 10.77 4.12 -2.95
N ILE A 44 10.60 4.31 -4.27
CA ILE A 44 9.39 4.93 -4.82
C ILE A 44 8.16 4.05 -4.57
N TYR A 45 8.24 2.76 -4.85
CA TYR A 45 7.13 1.83 -4.61
C TYR A 45 6.79 1.72 -3.12
N GLN A 46 7.80 1.72 -2.24
CA GLN A 46 7.57 1.75 -0.79
C GLN A 46 6.84 3.03 -0.37
N GLY A 47 7.26 4.20 -0.84
CA GLY A 47 6.59 5.45 -0.47
C GLY A 47 5.13 5.54 -0.95
N LEU A 48 4.79 4.88 -2.07
CA LEU A 48 3.40 4.78 -2.53
C LEU A 48 2.58 3.85 -1.63
N GLU A 49 3.15 2.72 -1.24
CA GLU A 49 2.53 1.78 -0.31
C GLU A 49 2.29 2.42 1.06
N ASP A 50 3.31 3.06 1.63
CA ASP A 50 3.21 3.75 2.92
C ASP A 50 2.08 4.79 2.92
N ALA A 51 1.90 5.52 1.80
CA ALA A 51 0.81 6.48 1.68
C ALA A 51 -0.59 5.81 1.64
N CYS A 52 -0.70 4.63 1.05
CA CYS A 52 -1.93 3.83 1.05
C CYS A 52 -2.23 3.27 2.44
N ASP A 53 -1.22 2.76 3.15
CA ASP A 53 -1.35 2.20 4.50
C ASP A 53 -1.77 3.27 5.52
N GLU A 54 -1.21 4.48 5.45
CA GLU A 54 -1.63 5.61 6.29
C GLU A 54 -3.12 5.96 6.13
N CYS A 55 -3.66 5.82 4.90
CA CYS A 55 -5.10 6.03 4.66
C CYS A 55 -5.95 4.95 5.33
N LYS A 56 -5.48 3.69 5.33
CA LYS A 56 -6.12 2.57 6.01
C LYS A 56 -6.09 2.75 7.53
N ASP A 57 -4.94 3.08 8.09
CA ASP A 57 -4.78 3.29 9.52
C ASP A 57 -5.68 4.41 10.05
N PHE A 58 -5.77 5.53 9.31
CA PHE A 58 -6.73 6.58 9.62
C PHE A 58 -8.18 6.05 9.66
N THR A 59 -8.58 5.24 8.67
CA THR A 59 -9.93 4.67 8.65
C THR A 59 -10.20 3.65 9.76
N HIS A 60 -9.20 2.86 10.15
CA HIS A 60 -9.30 1.97 11.31
C HIS A 60 -9.48 2.75 12.60
N ALA A 61 -8.69 3.79 12.83
CA ALA A 61 -8.82 4.67 13.98
C ALA A 61 -10.22 5.33 14.04
N LEU A 62 -10.68 5.86 12.91
CA LEU A 62 -12.02 6.45 12.80
C LEU A 62 -13.13 5.43 13.06
N GLY A 63 -13.01 4.21 12.52
CA GLY A 63 -13.96 3.12 12.76
C GLY A 63 -14.09 2.78 14.25
N ASN A 64 -12.96 2.71 14.97
CA ASN A 64 -12.94 2.45 16.41
C ASN A 64 -13.64 3.54 17.21
N VAL A 65 -13.45 4.82 16.85
CA VAL A 65 -14.15 5.95 17.50
C VAL A 65 -15.66 5.84 17.30
N ILE A 66 -16.10 5.59 16.06
CA ILE A 66 -17.54 5.50 15.73
C ILE A 66 -18.20 4.37 16.52
N VAL A 67 -17.59 3.17 16.56
CA VAL A 67 -18.12 2.02 17.30
C VAL A 67 -18.19 2.30 18.80
N LYS A 68 -17.21 3.01 19.36
CA LYS A 68 -17.18 3.34 20.79
C LYS A 68 -18.17 4.44 21.18
N SER A 69 -18.59 5.27 20.22
CA SER A 69 -19.56 6.35 20.42
C SER A 69 -21.01 5.95 20.13
N ALA A 70 -21.25 4.72 19.70
CA ALA A 70 -22.58 4.12 19.48
C ALA A 70 -23.02 3.31 20.70
#